data_AF-A0A0G1DXR3-F1
#
_entry.id   AF-A0A0G1DXR3-F1
#
_cell.length_a   1.000
_cell.length_b   1.000
_cell.length_c   1.000
_cell.angle_alpha   90.00
_cell.angle_beta   90.00
_cell.angle_gamma   90.00
#
_symmetry.space_group_name_H-M   'P 1'
#
loop_
_entity.id
_entity.type
_entity.pdbx_description
1 polymer ?
#
loop_
_entity_poly.entity_id
_entity_poly.type
_entity_poly.pdbx_seq_one_letter_code
_entity_poly.pdbx_strand_id
1 'polypeptide(L)'
;MFSGFGLKFFNLDGTSTHHIINEIAYKHALKKTKKNGFPGIISLDLHSGYYGPDGKWSKPISKVSDHMYNPATDSGNAMNNAIQSYKIACKQLNSTDKLEKKLGNLACARGLHFLVDGLTPAHHIGHKVLLAKSGADWNDPYWNRPKSNTYNVLFMPHGQFEKKCAFYMFLHTKKIRRNYAKLRQSRSPISIANENDLENFLKKQALKIRLTGIYEKFLSHQNIKDEVIKELFPEMIYTVEIYIRSLYASAALPQKQHKYRGKIARTYHEITAKIPKIKIRILK
;
A
#
# COMPACT_ATOMS: atom_id res chain seq x y z
N MET A 1 -6.71 -8.36 -1.30
CA MET A 1 -7.72 -9.43 -1.13
C MET A 1 -9.14 -8.95 -0.74
N PHE A 2 -9.96 -8.69 -1.75
CA PHE A 2 -11.39 -9.07 -1.90
C PHE A 2 -11.74 -9.07 -3.40
N SER A 3 -10.74 -9.27 -4.28
CA SER A 3 -10.81 -9.08 -5.73
C SER A 3 -11.01 -10.39 -6.51
N GLY A 4 -11.45 -11.47 -5.85
CA GLY A 4 -11.56 -12.75 -6.56
C GLY A 4 -12.28 -13.92 -5.90
N PHE A 5 -12.86 -13.77 -4.70
CA PHE A 5 -13.50 -14.90 -4.00
C PHE A 5 -15.01 -14.75 -3.73
N GLY A 6 -15.68 -13.82 -4.42
CA GLY A 6 -17.15 -13.76 -4.40
C GLY A 6 -17.67 -13.14 -5.68
N LEU A 7 -18.29 -13.98 -6.52
CA LEU A 7 -19.17 -13.65 -7.66
C LEU A 7 -18.45 -13.33 -8.99
N LYS A 8 -18.38 -14.36 -9.84
CA LYS A 8 -18.16 -14.27 -11.30
C LYS A 8 -19.12 -13.32 -12.05
N PHE A 9 -20.11 -12.75 -11.35
CA PHE A 9 -21.21 -11.95 -11.92
C PHE A 9 -21.53 -10.64 -11.16
N PHE A 10 -20.89 -10.39 -10.01
CA PHE A 10 -21.01 -9.11 -9.29
C PHE A 10 -19.61 -8.59 -9.01
N ASN A 11 -19.21 -7.55 -9.74
CA ASN A 11 -18.00 -6.78 -9.45
C ASN A 11 -18.16 -6.09 -8.08
N LEU A 12 -17.89 -6.82 -6.99
CA LEU A 12 -17.65 -6.26 -5.66
C LEU A 12 -16.26 -5.60 -5.56
N ASP A 13 -15.57 -5.42 -6.68
CA ASP A 13 -14.36 -4.60 -6.86
C ASP A 13 -14.56 -3.11 -6.48
N GLY A 14 -15.71 -2.70 -5.97
CA GLY A 14 -15.91 -1.39 -5.35
C GLY A 14 -15.76 -1.39 -3.82
N THR A 15 -15.64 -2.55 -3.17
CA THR A 15 -15.71 -2.68 -1.70
C THR A 15 -14.52 -3.38 -1.06
N SER A 16 -13.47 -3.71 -1.83
CA SER A 16 -12.25 -4.25 -1.23
C SER A 16 -11.52 -3.19 -0.39
N THR A 17 -10.78 -3.64 0.63
CA THR A 17 -9.98 -2.75 1.49
C THR A 17 -9.01 -1.89 0.69
N HIS A 18 -8.33 -2.48 -0.31
CA HIS A 18 -7.44 -1.76 -1.23
C HIS A 18 -8.15 -0.63 -1.94
N HIS A 19 -9.32 -0.91 -2.52
CA HIS A 19 -10.10 0.07 -3.27
C HIS A 19 -10.54 1.24 -2.39
N ILE A 20 -11.08 0.97 -1.20
CA ILE A 20 -11.54 2.03 -0.30
C ILE A 20 -10.36 2.89 0.20
N ILE A 21 -9.22 2.28 0.53
CA ILE A 21 -8.00 3.02 0.92
C ILE A 21 -7.53 3.90 -0.24
N ASN A 22 -7.39 3.32 -1.43
CA ASN A 22 -6.92 4.01 -2.63
C ASN A 22 -7.88 5.15 -3.01
N GLU A 23 -9.19 4.92 -2.96
CA GLU A 23 -10.21 5.93 -3.28
C GLU A 23 -10.11 7.14 -2.35
N ILE A 24 -10.03 6.90 -1.03
CA ILE A 24 -9.90 7.98 -0.05
C ILE A 24 -8.60 8.73 -0.26
N ALA A 25 -7.47 8.02 -0.36
CA ALA A 25 -6.15 8.61 -0.55
C ALA A 25 -6.08 9.42 -1.86
N TYR A 26 -6.57 8.87 -2.98
CA TYR A 26 -6.60 9.50 -4.30
C TYR A 26 -7.42 10.78 -4.28
N LYS A 27 -8.63 10.74 -3.72
CA LYS A 27 -9.51 11.92 -3.62
C LYS A 27 -8.85 13.04 -2.83
N HIS A 28 -8.08 12.73 -1.78
CA HIS A 28 -7.36 13.72 -1.00
C HIS A 28 -6.09 14.21 -1.71
N ALA A 29 -5.32 13.32 -2.34
CA ALA A 29 -4.12 13.65 -3.09
C ALA A 29 -4.43 14.62 -4.23
N LEU A 30 -5.52 14.37 -4.98
CA LEU A 30 -5.79 15.00 -6.28
C LEU A 30 -7.05 15.87 -6.32
N LYS A 31 -7.64 16.23 -5.17
CA LYS A 31 -8.93 16.96 -5.06
C LYS A 31 -9.04 18.22 -5.93
N LYS A 32 -7.93 18.90 -6.20
CA LYS A 32 -7.86 20.19 -6.89
C LYS A 32 -6.81 20.23 -8.00
N THR A 33 -6.32 19.08 -8.44
CA THR A 33 -5.23 18.99 -9.43
C THR A 33 -5.79 18.61 -10.80
N LYS A 34 -5.33 19.27 -11.86
CA LYS A 34 -5.63 18.83 -13.24
C LYS A 34 -5.02 17.45 -13.47
N LYS A 35 -5.81 16.47 -13.88
CA LYS A 35 -5.35 15.08 -13.92
C LYS A 35 -4.28 14.80 -14.97
N ASN A 36 -4.01 15.68 -15.94
CA ASN A 36 -2.86 15.67 -16.86
C ASN A 36 -2.36 14.27 -17.31
N GLY A 37 -3.27 13.37 -17.70
CA GLY A 37 -2.90 12.01 -18.13
C GLY A 37 -2.69 10.98 -17.01
N PHE A 38 -2.71 11.37 -15.74
CA PHE A 38 -2.72 10.46 -14.58
C PHE A 38 -4.00 9.61 -14.57
N PRO A 39 -3.91 8.30 -14.26
CA PRO A 39 -5.04 7.40 -14.31
C PRO A 39 -6.12 7.79 -13.31
N GLY A 40 -7.38 7.72 -13.73
CA GLY A 40 -8.53 7.90 -12.83
C GLY A 40 -8.67 6.72 -11.87
N ILE A 41 -9.37 6.97 -10.74
CA ILE A 41 -9.54 5.96 -9.68
C ILE A 41 -10.15 4.64 -10.17
N ILE A 42 -11.15 4.68 -11.06
CA ILE A 42 -11.76 3.47 -11.64
C ILE A 42 -10.73 2.62 -12.39
N SER A 43 -9.80 3.26 -13.12
CA SER A 43 -8.74 2.55 -13.83
C SER A 43 -7.75 1.93 -12.87
N LEU A 44 -7.38 2.65 -11.80
CA LEU A 44 -6.50 2.13 -10.75
C LEU A 44 -7.14 0.92 -10.04
N ASP A 45 -8.44 1.00 -9.72
CA ASP A 45 -9.15 -0.05 -9.00
C ASP A 45 -9.26 -1.34 -9.82
N LEU A 46 -9.61 -1.22 -11.10
CA LEU A 46 -9.72 -2.36 -12.02
C LEU A 46 -8.37 -3.11 -12.18
N HIS A 47 -7.27 -2.36 -12.22
CA HIS A 47 -5.92 -2.91 -12.39
C HIS A 47 -5.22 -3.28 -11.07
N SER A 48 -5.76 -2.87 -9.93
CA SER A 48 -5.32 -3.34 -8.61
C SER A 48 -6.02 -4.65 -8.22
N GLY A 49 -7.27 -4.85 -8.66
CA GLY A 49 -8.06 -6.05 -8.38
C GLY A 49 -7.93 -7.13 -9.46
N TYR A 50 -8.93 -7.21 -10.33
CA TYR A 50 -9.12 -8.30 -11.31
C TYR A 50 -7.92 -8.54 -12.24
N TYR A 51 -7.28 -7.48 -12.76
CA TYR A 51 -6.06 -7.56 -13.57
C TYR A 51 -4.77 -7.34 -12.76
N GLY A 52 -4.91 -7.16 -11.44
CA GLY A 52 -3.82 -6.83 -10.53
C GLY A 52 -3.08 -8.05 -10.00
N PRO A 53 -2.13 -7.84 -9.07
CA PRO A 53 -1.29 -8.91 -8.51
C PRO A 53 -2.08 -10.07 -7.88
N ASP A 54 -3.24 -9.79 -7.27
CA ASP A 54 -4.16 -10.81 -6.73
C ASP A 54 -4.96 -11.57 -7.81
N GLY A 55 -5.07 -11.01 -9.00
CA GLY A 55 -5.93 -11.48 -10.08
C GLY A 55 -5.45 -12.77 -10.75
N LYS A 56 -6.39 -13.60 -11.22
CA LYS A 56 -6.06 -14.85 -11.94
C LYS A 56 -5.21 -14.62 -13.19
N TRP A 57 -5.34 -13.45 -13.81
CA TRP A 57 -4.63 -13.06 -15.03
C TRP A 57 -3.14 -12.75 -14.84
N SER A 58 -2.72 -12.36 -13.62
CA SER A 58 -1.34 -11.96 -13.35
C SER A 58 -0.48 -13.08 -12.73
N LYS A 59 -1.12 -14.16 -12.22
CA LYS A 59 -0.44 -15.34 -11.69
C LYS A 59 0.55 -16.03 -12.65
N PRO A 60 0.40 -15.98 -13.98
CA PRO A 60 1.43 -16.47 -14.90
C PRO A 60 2.69 -15.58 -14.96
N ILE A 61 2.60 -14.31 -14.54
CA ILE A 61 3.64 -13.29 -14.72
C ILE A 61 4.65 -13.30 -13.56
N SER A 62 4.22 -13.61 -12.34
CA SER A 62 5.12 -13.80 -11.18
C SER A 62 4.82 -15.13 -10.50
N LYS A 63 5.85 -15.96 -10.33
CA LYS A 63 5.80 -17.25 -9.63
C LYS A 63 6.14 -17.13 -8.13
N VAL A 64 6.09 -15.94 -7.54
CA VAL A 64 6.45 -15.69 -6.13
C VAL A 64 5.40 -14.84 -5.42
N SER A 65 5.33 -14.96 -4.09
CA SER A 65 4.40 -14.21 -3.24
C SER A 65 4.99 -12.83 -2.96
N ASP A 66 4.74 -11.93 -3.91
CA ASP A 66 5.27 -10.57 -3.92
C ASP A 66 4.52 -9.57 -3.01
N HIS A 67 3.57 -10.08 -2.21
CA HIS A 67 2.65 -9.29 -1.39
C HIS A 67 3.15 -9.09 0.05
N MET A 68 4.19 -9.82 0.45
CA MET A 68 4.63 -9.84 1.84
C MET A 68 5.80 -8.88 2.07
N TYR A 69 5.84 -8.28 3.26
CA TYR A 69 6.97 -7.47 3.72
C TYR A 69 7.02 -7.46 5.25
N ASN A 70 8.08 -8.02 5.82
CA ASN A 70 8.34 -8.01 7.26
C ASN A 70 9.28 -6.83 7.61
N PRO A 71 8.77 -5.74 8.22
CA PRO A 71 9.57 -4.56 8.51
C PRO A 71 10.53 -4.73 9.70
N ALA A 72 10.41 -5.81 10.49
CA ALA A 72 11.38 -6.07 11.55
C ALA A 72 12.69 -6.67 11.01
N THR A 73 12.62 -7.36 9.89
CA THR A 73 13.78 -8.01 9.24
C THR A 73 14.13 -7.39 7.89
N ASP A 74 13.42 -6.33 7.48
CA ASP A 74 13.49 -5.71 6.14
C ASP A 74 13.46 -6.76 5.00
N SER A 75 12.58 -7.76 5.13
CA SER A 75 12.48 -8.88 4.19
C SER A 75 11.13 -8.96 3.50
N GLY A 76 11.09 -9.54 2.31
CA GLY A 76 9.91 -9.58 1.44
C GLY A 76 9.96 -8.52 0.35
N ASN A 77 9.08 -8.61 -0.64
CA ASN A 77 9.18 -7.81 -1.86
C ASN A 77 8.11 -6.72 -1.99
N ALA A 78 7.08 -6.66 -1.13
CA ALA A 78 5.95 -5.75 -1.34
C ALA A 78 6.39 -4.27 -1.46
N MET A 79 7.25 -3.79 -0.56
CA MET A 79 7.77 -2.42 -0.59
C MET A 79 8.64 -2.18 -1.83
N ASN A 80 9.52 -3.13 -2.16
CA ASN A 80 10.38 -3.03 -3.35
C ASN A 80 9.53 -3.00 -4.63
N ASN A 81 8.48 -3.83 -4.71
CA ASN A 81 7.58 -3.89 -5.86
C ASN A 81 6.72 -2.62 -5.99
N ALA A 82 6.31 -2.02 -4.86
CA ALA A 82 5.68 -0.71 -4.87
C ALA A 82 6.61 0.35 -5.48
N ILE A 83 7.88 0.38 -5.06
CA ILE A 83 8.87 1.32 -5.60
C ILE A 83 9.22 1.04 -7.06
N GLN A 84 9.43 -0.22 -7.47
CA GLN A 84 9.67 -0.53 -8.89
C GLN A 84 8.49 -0.10 -9.76
N SER A 85 7.27 -0.32 -9.28
CA SER A 85 6.05 0.14 -9.96
C SER A 85 5.98 1.67 -10.04
N TYR A 86 6.41 2.39 -8.99
CA TYR A 86 6.55 3.84 -9.01
C TYR A 86 7.50 4.31 -10.13
N LYS A 87 8.68 3.69 -10.25
CA LYS A 87 9.69 4.04 -11.27
C LYS A 87 9.14 3.87 -12.68
N ILE A 88 8.53 2.72 -12.93
CA ILE A 88 7.92 2.38 -14.23
C ILE A 88 6.84 3.41 -14.58
N ALA A 89 5.94 3.71 -13.63
CA ALA A 89 4.89 4.71 -13.83
C ALA A 89 5.45 6.11 -14.10
N CYS A 90 6.48 6.54 -13.36
CA CYS A 90 7.13 7.84 -13.59
C CYS A 90 7.70 7.97 -15.01
N LYS A 91 8.27 6.90 -15.55
CA LYS A 91 8.82 6.88 -16.91
C LYS A 91 7.72 6.88 -17.98
N GLN A 92 6.64 6.14 -17.76
CA GLN A 92 5.73 5.74 -18.83
C GLN A 92 4.41 6.53 -18.90
N LEU A 93 3.95 7.15 -17.81
CA LEU A 93 2.64 7.82 -17.77
C LEU A 93 2.46 8.96 -18.79
N ASN A 94 3.55 9.64 -19.12
CA ASN A 94 3.56 10.74 -20.10
C ASN A 94 4.01 10.32 -21.50
N SER A 95 4.20 9.03 -21.76
CA SER A 95 4.60 8.57 -23.08
C SER A 95 3.53 8.94 -24.12
N THR A 96 4.00 9.35 -25.30
CA THR A 96 3.16 9.51 -26.49
C THR A 96 2.77 8.15 -27.09
N ASP A 97 3.54 7.10 -26.79
CA ASP A 97 3.21 5.73 -27.17
C ASP A 97 2.05 5.19 -26.31
N LYS A 98 1.02 4.64 -26.97
CA LYS A 98 -0.20 4.16 -26.31
C LYS A 98 0.07 2.95 -25.41
N LEU A 99 0.97 2.07 -25.81
CA LEU A 99 1.31 0.86 -25.06
C LEU A 99 2.09 1.22 -23.80
N GLU A 100 3.12 2.05 -23.93
CA GLU A 100 3.88 2.56 -22.78
C GLU A 100 2.97 3.28 -21.79
N LYS A 101 2.09 4.18 -22.25
CA LYS A 101 1.13 4.85 -21.37
C LYS A 101 0.22 3.87 -20.62
N LYS A 102 -0.23 2.79 -21.29
CA LYS A 102 -1.01 1.72 -20.66
C LYS A 102 -0.20 0.97 -19.62
N LEU A 103 1.07 0.69 -19.87
CA LEU A 103 1.99 0.10 -18.90
C LEU A 103 2.20 1.01 -17.69
N GLY A 104 2.32 2.33 -17.89
CA GLY A 104 2.39 3.30 -16.81
C GLY A 104 1.15 3.28 -15.91
N ASN A 105 -0.05 3.23 -16.50
CA ASN A 105 -1.30 3.09 -15.74
C ASN A 105 -1.37 1.79 -14.94
N LEU A 106 -0.95 0.67 -15.55
CA LEU A 106 -0.90 -0.63 -14.88
C LEU A 106 0.11 -0.61 -13.71
N ALA A 107 1.28 0.01 -13.91
CA ALA A 107 2.29 0.17 -12.88
C ALA A 107 1.77 1.01 -11.71
N CYS A 108 1.03 2.10 -11.95
CA CYS A 108 0.38 2.85 -10.87
C CYS A 108 -0.51 1.96 -9.99
N ALA A 109 -1.38 1.17 -10.62
CA ALA A 109 -2.31 0.30 -9.92
C ALA A 109 -1.59 -0.80 -9.14
N ARG A 110 -0.59 -1.45 -9.75
CA ARG A 110 0.25 -2.46 -9.09
C ARG A 110 1.02 -1.89 -7.90
N GLY A 111 1.58 -0.69 -8.05
CA GLY A 111 2.32 -0.05 -6.97
C GLY A 111 1.46 0.26 -5.75
N LEU A 112 0.23 0.74 -5.97
CA LEU A 112 -0.74 0.95 -4.89
C LEU A 112 -1.14 -0.37 -4.22
N HIS A 113 -1.33 -1.42 -5.00
CA HIS A 113 -1.67 -2.74 -4.48
C HIS A 113 -0.59 -3.26 -3.51
N PHE A 114 0.65 -3.34 -3.98
CA PHE A 114 1.78 -3.81 -3.16
C PHE A 114 2.06 -2.91 -1.97
N LEU A 115 1.81 -1.59 -2.10
CA LEU A 115 1.92 -0.68 -0.97
C LEU A 115 0.90 -1.02 0.13
N VAL A 116 -0.37 -1.21 -0.22
CA VAL A 116 -1.40 -1.56 0.77
C VAL A 116 -1.09 -2.90 1.43
N ASP A 117 -0.66 -3.89 0.66
CA ASP A 117 -0.22 -5.19 1.19
C ASP A 117 0.96 -5.05 2.15
N GLY A 118 2.03 -4.35 1.72
CA GLY A 118 3.20 -4.11 2.57
C GLY A 118 2.92 -3.25 3.81
N LEU A 119 1.76 -2.58 3.90
CA LEU A 119 1.30 -1.88 5.10
C LEU A 119 0.33 -2.72 5.96
N THR A 120 -0.14 -3.86 5.46
CA THR A 120 -1.12 -4.71 6.14
C THR A 120 -0.43 -5.57 7.21
N PRO A 121 -0.83 -5.48 8.50
CA PRO A 121 -0.12 -6.17 9.58
C PRO A 121 0.02 -7.70 9.42
N ALA A 122 -0.97 -8.38 8.84
CA ALA A 122 -0.88 -9.82 8.59
C ALA A 122 0.25 -10.18 7.60
N HIS A 123 0.62 -9.26 6.70
CA HIS A 123 1.67 -9.44 5.70
C HIS A 123 3.06 -9.13 6.26
N HIS A 124 3.14 -8.68 7.52
CA HIS A 124 4.38 -8.40 8.23
C HIS A 124 4.97 -9.63 8.91
N ILE A 125 4.23 -10.73 9.01
CA ILE A 125 4.69 -11.96 9.66
C ILE A 125 5.21 -12.94 8.62
N GLY A 126 6.15 -13.77 9.06
CA GLY A 126 6.79 -14.78 8.24
C GLY A 126 8.19 -14.37 7.79
N HIS A 127 8.73 -15.18 6.89
CA HIS A 127 10.06 -14.99 6.34
C HIS A 127 10.16 -15.55 4.92
N LYS A 128 11.13 -15.04 4.17
CA LYS A 128 11.42 -15.53 2.82
C LYS A 128 12.01 -16.95 2.86
N VAL A 129 11.55 -17.81 1.96
CA VAL A 129 12.04 -19.18 1.75
C VAL A 129 12.93 -19.18 0.51
N LEU A 130 14.25 -19.31 0.72
CA LEU A 130 15.27 -19.16 -0.34
C LEU A 130 15.19 -20.25 -1.44
N LEU A 131 14.61 -21.42 -1.14
CA LEU A 131 14.57 -22.59 -2.04
C LEU A 131 13.15 -22.93 -2.51
N ALA A 132 12.22 -21.97 -2.52
CA ALA A 132 10.85 -22.23 -2.93
C ALA A 132 10.76 -22.58 -4.43
N LYS A 133 10.31 -23.80 -4.75
CA LYS A 133 10.18 -24.29 -6.14
C LYS A 133 8.88 -23.85 -6.84
N SER A 134 7.95 -23.21 -6.13
CA SER A 134 6.60 -22.96 -6.67
C SER A 134 5.84 -21.88 -5.90
N GLY A 135 5.71 -20.64 -6.40
CA GLY A 135 4.70 -19.69 -5.93
C GLY A 135 4.89 -19.11 -4.52
N ALA A 136 5.77 -19.72 -3.75
CA ALA A 136 5.60 -19.85 -2.32
C ALA A 136 6.95 -19.56 -1.64
N ASP A 137 7.54 -18.43 -1.98
CA ASP A 137 8.78 -17.93 -1.39
C ASP A 137 8.57 -17.20 -0.06
N TRP A 138 7.35 -17.19 0.51
CA TRP A 138 7.07 -16.59 1.82
C TRP A 138 6.41 -17.51 2.85
N ASN A 139 7.15 -18.00 3.84
CA ASN A 139 6.58 -18.82 4.89
C ASN A 139 5.81 -17.97 5.90
N ASP A 140 4.48 -17.95 5.77
CA ASP A 140 3.58 -17.38 6.76
C ASP A 140 3.06 -18.49 7.70
N PRO A 141 3.39 -18.45 9.01
CA PRO A 141 2.93 -19.46 9.97
C PRO A 141 1.41 -19.49 10.16
N TYR A 142 0.70 -18.43 9.74
CA TYR A 142 -0.75 -18.31 9.83
C TYR A 142 -1.43 -18.49 8.47
N TRP A 143 -0.75 -19.10 7.49
CA TRP A 143 -1.30 -19.49 6.20
C TRP A 143 -0.96 -20.94 5.86
N ASN A 144 -1.97 -21.78 5.67
CA ASN A 144 -1.83 -23.20 5.34
C ASN A 144 -1.80 -23.40 3.82
N ARG A 145 -0.59 -23.46 3.25
CA ARG A 145 -0.35 -23.55 1.80
C ARG A 145 -0.91 -24.80 1.11
N PRO A 146 -0.86 -26.01 1.72
CA PRO A 146 -1.56 -27.17 1.17
C PRO A 146 -3.08 -27.02 1.04
N LYS A 147 -3.69 -26.08 1.76
CA LYS A 147 -5.14 -25.86 1.75
C LYS A 147 -5.54 -24.79 0.72
N SER A 148 -6.80 -24.84 0.29
CA SER A 148 -7.33 -23.87 -0.67
C SER A 148 -7.33 -22.45 -0.11
N ASN A 149 -7.33 -21.44 -0.99
CA ASN A 149 -7.46 -20.03 -0.57
C ASN A 149 -8.72 -19.79 0.25
N THR A 150 -9.83 -20.45 -0.10
CA THR A 150 -11.09 -20.38 0.65
C THR A 150 -10.92 -20.83 2.09
N TYR A 151 -10.24 -21.96 2.28
CA TYR A 151 -9.97 -22.50 3.61
C TYR A 151 -9.13 -21.50 4.41
N ASN A 152 -8.07 -20.97 3.82
CA ASN A 152 -7.22 -19.97 4.47
C ASN A 152 -7.98 -18.70 4.88
N VAL A 153 -8.83 -18.18 3.99
CA VAL A 153 -9.66 -17.00 4.27
C VAL A 153 -10.66 -17.24 5.40
N LEU A 154 -11.26 -18.43 5.46
CA LEU A 154 -12.30 -18.74 6.44
C LEU A 154 -11.75 -19.15 7.80
N PHE A 155 -10.66 -19.92 7.83
CA PHE A 155 -10.23 -20.63 9.03
C PHE A 155 -8.85 -20.23 9.55
N MET A 156 -7.99 -19.66 8.70
CA MET A 156 -6.65 -19.30 9.13
C MET A 156 -6.59 -17.87 9.66
N PRO A 157 -5.78 -17.58 10.70
CA PRO A 157 -5.76 -16.27 11.34
C PRO A 157 -5.44 -15.12 10.38
N HIS A 158 -4.54 -15.32 9.41
CA HIS A 158 -4.25 -14.33 8.38
C HIS A 158 -5.50 -13.90 7.62
N GLY A 159 -6.20 -14.86 7.01
CA GLY A 159 -7.40 -14.58 6.23
C GLY A 159 -8.55 -14.02 7.06
N GLN A 160 -8.70 -14.48 8.30
CA GLN A 160 -9.68 -13.94 9.23
C GLN A 160 -9.40 -12.48 9.62
N PHE A 161 -8.13 -12.12 9.83
CA PHE A 161 -7.74 -10.74 10.10
C PHE A 161 -8.09 -9.82 8.95
N GLU A 162 -7.75 -10.21 7.72
CA GLU A 162 -8.08 -9.43 6.52
C GLU A 162 -9.59 -9.27 6.36
N LYS A 163 -10.36 -10.36 6.55
CA LYS A 163 -11.82 -10.32 6.50
C LYS A 163 -12.41 -9.38 7.56
N LYS A 164 -11.89 -9.39 8.79
CA LYS A 164 -12.30 -8.45 9.84
C LYS A 164 -11.96 -7.00 9.48
N CYS A 165 -10.77 -6.75 8.96
CA CYS A 165 -10.36 -5.43 8.51
C CYS A 165 -11.26 -4.92 7.38
N ALA A 166 -11.57 -5.75 6.38
CA ALA A 166 -12.49 -5.43 5.30
C ALA A 166 -13.89 -5.08 5.84
N PHE A 167 -14.41 -5.88 6.76
CA PHE A 167 -15.69 -5.63 7.42
C PHE A 167 -15.69 -4.30 8.19
N TYR A 168 -14.65 -4.01 8.98
CA TYR A 168 -14.52 -2.73 9.68
C TYR A 168 -14.41 -1.55 8.74
N MET A 169 -13.65 -1.69 7.64
CA MET A 169 -13.55 -0.65 6.62
C MET A 169 -14.93 -0.35 6.02
N PHE A 170 -15.65 -1.38 5.58
CA PHE A 170 -16.96 -1.24 4.96
C PHE A 170 -17.97 -0.57 5.90
N LEU A 171 -18.17 -1.10 7.10
CA LEU A 171 -19.16 -0.57 8.05
C LEU A 171 -18.78 0.79 8.66
N HIS A 172 -17.48 1.11 8.73
CA HIS A 172 -17.00 2.29 9.44
C HIS A 172 -16.28 3.30 8.54
N THR A 173 -16.44 3.22 7.22
CA THR A 173 -15.81 4.14 6.25
C THR A 173 -15.98 5.62 6.65
N LYS A 174 -17.18 6.05 7.06
CA LYS A 174 -17.44 7.43 7.48
C LYS A 174 -16.60 7.84 8.71
N LYS A 175 -16.45 6.95 9.69
CA LYS A 175 -15.64 7.18 10.90
C LYS A 175 -14.15 7.19 10.56
N ILE A 176 -13.70 6.26 9.72
CA ILE A 176 -12.32 6.19 9.23
C ILE A 176 -11.94 7.47 8.47
N ARG A 177 -12.79 7.95 7.55
CA ARG A 177 -12.58 9.22 6.82
C ARG A 177 -12.42 10.41 7.77
N ARG A 178 -13.23 10.48 8.84
CA ARG A 178 -13.11 11.53 9.88
C ARG A 178 -11.81 11.41 10.66
N ASN A 179 -11.43 10.22 11.08
CA ASN A 179 -10.17 9.98 11.82
C ASN A 179 -8.96 10.34 10.96
N TYR A 180 -8.96 9.94 9.69
CA TYR A 180 -7.95 10.34 8.72
C TYR A 180 -7.92 11.86 8.49
N ALA A 181 -9.06 12.52 8.37
CA ALA A 181 -9.09 13.99 8.26
C ALA A 181 -8.47 14.68 9.49
N LYS A 182 -8.71 14.17 10.71
CA LYS A 182 -8.05 14.65 11.93
C LYS A 182 -6.54 14.41 11.91
N LEU A 183 -6.11 13.20 11.52
CA LEU A 183 -4.69 12.87 11.36
C LEU A 183 -3.99 13.83 10.38
N ARG A 184 -4.66 14.15 9.26
CA ARG A 184 -4.15 15.05 8.23
C ARG A 184 -4.03 16.51 8.67
N GLN A 185 -4.82 16.94 9.66
CA GLN A 185 -4.70 18.30 10.23
C GLN A 185 -3.38 18.47 10.98
N SER A 186 -2.89 17.43 11.66
CA SER A 186 -1.61 17.48 12.37
C SER A 186 -0.41 17.08 11.51
N ARG A 187 -0.64 16.50 10.33
CA ARG A 187 0.42 16.04 9.43
C ARG A 187 0.15 16.49 8.01
N SER A 188 0.83 17.56 7.60
CA SER A 188 0.73 18.03 6.22
C SER A 188 1.25 16.96 5.25
N PRO A 189 0.47 16.54 4.25
CA PRO A 189 0.91 15.56 3.28
C PRO A 189 1.83 16.24 2.26
N ILE A 190 3.03 15.71 2.15
CA ILE A 190 4.10 16.18 1.27
C ILE A 190 4.35 15.14 0.18
N SER A 191 4.73 15.61 -1.01
CA SER A 191 5.25 14.73 -2.06
C SER A 191 6.75 14.52 -1.86
N ILE A 192 7.20 13.27 -1.98
CA ILE A 192 8.61 12.90 -1.90
C ILE A 192 9.11 12.67 -3.33
N ALA A 193 10.06 13.49 -3.78
CA ALA A 193 10.52 13.46 -5.16
C ALA A 193 11.57 12.38 -5.42
N ASN A 194 12.41 12.08 -4.41
CA ASN A 194 13.47 11.08 -4.52
C ASN A 194 12.92 9.68 -4.18
N GLU A 195 13.25 8.70 -5.03
CA GLU A 195 12.75 7.33 -4.90
C GLU A 195 13.25 6.62 -3.63
N ASN A 196 14.50 6.84 -3.25
CA ASN A 196 15.09 6.23 -2.04
C ASN A 196 14.48 6.86 -0.79
N ASP A 197 14.23 8.17 -0.78
CA ASP A 197 13.53 8.83 0.33
C ASP A 197 12.09 8.33 0.45
N LEU A 198 11.42 8.08 -0.69
CA LEU A 198 10.08 7.52 -0.71
C LEU A 198 10.11 6.09 -0.16
N GLU A 199 11.03 5.23 -0.63
CA GLU A 199 11.20 3.87 -0.11
C GLU A 199 11.42 3.85 1.40
N ASN A 200 12.36 4.66 1.89
CA ASN A 200 12.65 4.79 3.32
C ASN A 200 11.42 5.26 4.11
N PHE A 201 10.66 6.21 3.57
CA PHE A 201 9.40 6.64 4.16
C PHE A 201 8.40 5.48 4.23
N LEU A 202 8.17 4.73 3.15
CA LEU A 202 7.22 3.62 3.12
C LEU A 202 7.62 2.50 4.11
N LYS A 203 8.90 2.11 4.12
CA LYS A 203 9.43 1.11 5.05
C LYS A 203 9.27 1.55 6.51
N LYS A 204 9.57 2.81 6.82
CA LYS A 204 9.37 3.38 8.17
C LYS A 204 7.90 3.35 8.58
N GLN A 205 6.97 3.62 7.67
CA GLN A 205 5.54 3.58 7.93
C GLN A 205 5.05 2.15 8.19
N ALA A 206 5.53 1.18 7.42
CA ALA A 206 5.24 -0.24 7.68
C ALA A 206 5.78 -0.69 9.04
N LEU A 207 7.01 -0.29 9.41
CA LEU A 207 7.56 -0.57 10.74
C LEU A 207 6.72 0.06 11.86
N LYS A 208 6.32 1.32 11.69
CA LYS A 208 5.44 2.00 12.64
C LYS A 208 4.12 1.25 12.83
N ILE A 209 3.51 0.78 11.75
CA ILE A 209 2.28 -0.02 11.80
C ILE A 209 2.53 -1.35 12.51
N ARG A 210 3.61 -2.07 12.21
CA ARG A 210 3.97 -3.31 12.91
C ARG A 210 4.08 -3.08 14.42
N LEU A 211 4.76 -2.02 14.84
CA LEU A 211 5.00 -1.70 16.26
C LEU A 211 3.71 -1.40 17.05
N THR A 212 2.57 -1.20 16.39
CA THR A 212 1.27 -1.10 17.08
C THR A 212 0.81 -2.43 17.71
N GLY A 213 1.37 -3.56 17.24
CA GLY A 213 1.03 -4.89 17.73
C GLY A 213 -0.42 -5.32 17.41
N ILE A 214 -1.09 -4.66 16.45
CA ILE A 214 -2.50 -4.92 16.15
C ILE A 214 -2.73 -6.38 15.71
N TYR A 215 -1.81 -6.98 14.97
CA TYR A 215 -1.98 -8.36 14.52
C TYR A 215 -1.77 -9.35 15.67
N GLU A 216 -0.77 -9.14 16.51
CA GLU A 216 -0.50 -9.92 17.72
C GLU A 216 -1.66 -9.84 18.71
N LYS A 217 -2.24 -8.64 18.92
CA LYS A 217 -3.48 -8.45 19.68
C LYS A 217 -4.61 -9.30 19.11
N PHE A 218 -4.81 -9.28 17.79
CA PHE A 218 -5.81 -10.12 17.13
C PHE A 218 -5.56 -11.62 17.32
N LEU A 219 -4.31 -12.07 17.21
CA LEU A 219 -3.91 -13.46 17.43
C LEU A 219 -4.18 -13.90 18.88
N SER A 220 -3.99 -13.01 19.84
CA SER A 220 -4.34 -13.22 21.26
C SER A 220 -5.82 -12.99 21.58
N HIS A 221 -6.69 -12.93 20.56
CA HIS A 221 -8.14 -12.74 20.66
C HIS A 221 -8.60 -11.43 21.31
N GLN A 222 -7.72 -10.41 21.39
CA GLN A 222 -8.11 -9.08 21.85
C GLN A 222 -8.98 -8.36 20.81
N ASN A 223 -9.82 -7.45 21.29
CA ASN A 223 -10.64 -6.62 20.41
C ASN A 223 -9.81 -5.48 19.81
N ILE A 224 -9.52 -5.56 18.52
CA ILE A 224 -8.69 -4.61 17.77
C ILE A 224 -9.50 -3.55 16.99
N LYS A 225 -10.83 -3.56 17.10
CA LYS A 225 -11.72 -2.78 16.23
C LYS A 225 -11.40 -1.29 16.27
N ASP A 226 -11.21 -0.76 17.47
CA ASP A 226 -11.02 0.68 17.64
C ASP A 226 -9.62 1.12 17.19
N GLU A 227 -8.56 0.36 17.45
CA GLU A 227 -7.22 0.64 16.89
C GLU A 227 -7.23 0.57 15.36
N VAL A 228 -7.92 -0.41 14.77
CA VAL A 228 -8.00 -0.51 13.30
C VAL A 228 -8.66 0.74 12.69
N ILE A 229 -9.78 1.18 13.29
CA ILE A 229 -10.58 2.30 12.76
C ILE A 229 -9.95 3.67 13.04
N LYS A 230 -9.29 3.83 14.20
CA LYS A 230 -8.75 5.11 14.66
C LYS A 230 -7.29 5.33 14.26
N GLU A 231 -6.52 4.25 14.10
CA GLU A 231 -5.07 4.33 13.92
C GLU A 231 -4.62 3.66 12.62
N LEU A 232 -4.86 2.36 12.46
CA LEU A 232 -4.34 1.59 11.32
C LEU A 232 -4.78 2.18 9.98
N PHE A 233 -6.09 2.23 9.73
CA PHE A 233 -6.59 2.69 8.44
C PHE A 233 -6.24 4.15 8.14
N PRO A 234 -6.38 5.11 9.08
CA PRO A 234 -5.88 6.46 8.88
C PRO A 234 -4.40 6.55 8.50
N GLU A 235 -3.54 5.76 9.13
CA GLU A 235 -2.10 5.74 8.83
C GLU A 235 -1.81 5.12 7.45
N MET A 236 -2.50 4.03 7.09
CA MET A 236 -2.40 3.44 5.76
C MET A 236 -2.84 4.43 4.67
N ILE A 237 -4.01 5.07 4.84
CA ILE A 237 -4.54 6.06 3.89
C ILE A 237 -3.57 7.25 3.75
N TYR A 238 -3.00 7.74 4.85
CA TYR A 238 -2.02 8.82 4.80
C TYR A 238 -0.77 8.44 4.01
N THR A 239 -0.27 7.22 4.22
CA THR A 239 0.91 6.70 3.51
C THR A 239 0.63 6.55 2.01
N VAL A 240 -0.54 6.03 1.65
CA VAL A 240 -0.98 5.92 0.26
C VAL A 240 -1.20 7.30 -0.38
N GLU A 241 -1.74 8.28 0.36
CA GLU A 241 -1.87 9.66 -0.13
C GLU A 241 -0.51 10.24 -0.51
N ILE A 242 0.51 10.07 0.34
CA ILE A 242 1.88 10.54 0.06
C ILE A 242 2.45 9.85 -1.17
N TYR A 243 2.26 8.53 -1.30
CA TYR A 243 2.69 7.80 -2.50
C TYR A 243 2.04 8.36 -3.77
N ILE A 244 0.72 8.57 -3.78
CA ILE A 244 0.00 9.13 -4.94
C ILE A 244 0.48 10.55 -5.25
N ARG A 245 0.66 11.40 -4.22
CA ARG A 245 1.18 12.77 -4.40
C ARG A 245 2.58 12.76 -5.01
N SER A 246 3.45 11.88 -4.51
CA SER A 246 4.82 11.70 -4.99
C SER A 246 4.82 11.24 -6.44
N LEU A 247 3.94 10.29 -6.78
CA LEU A 247 3.83 9.76 -8.13
C LEU A 247 3.31 10.82 -9.09
N TYR A 248 2.26 11.54 -8.72
CA TYR A 248 1.72 12.63 -9.53
C TYR A 248 2.74 13.76 -9.75
N ALA A 249 3.48 14.15 -8.71
CA ALA A 249 4.50 15.21 -8.82
C ALA A 249 5.68 14.83 -9.72
N SER A 250 6.08 13.55 -9.73
CA SER A 250 7.17 13.05 -10.57
C SER A 250 6.71 12.71 -11.99
N ALA A 251 5.49 12.18 -12.15
CA ALA A 251 5.02 11.57 -13.38
C ALA A 251 4.02 12.39 -14.18
N ALA A 252 3.26 13.34 -13.61
CA ALA A 252 2.14 14.01 -14.31
C ALA A 252 2.35 15.51 -14.55
N LEU A 253 3.44 16.08 -14.03
CA LEU A 253 3.83 17.46 -14.33
C LEU A 253 4.78 17.47 -15.53
N PRO A 254 4.51 18.29 -16.58
CA PRO A 254 5.40 18.40 -17.72
C PRO A 254 6.84 18.66 -17.26
N GLN A 255 7.81 17.90 -17.78
CA GLN A 255 9.24 18.04 -17.43
C GLN A 255 9.87 19.40 -17.82
N LYS A 256 9.08 20.38 -18.28
CA LYS A 256 9.52 21.76 -18.62
C LYS A 256 10.18 22.52 -17.45
N GLN A 257 10.29 21.97 -16.23
CA GLN A 257 10.83 22.64 -15.04
C GLN A 257 12.03 21.93 -14.37
N HIS A 258 12.73 21.01 -15.03
CA HIS A 258 13.95 20.43 -14.43
C HIS A 258 15.08 21.46 -14.17
N LYS A 259 15.03 22.67 -14.74
CA LYS A 259 15.96 23.77 -14.41
C LYS A 259 15.74 24.43 -13.03
N TYR A 260 14.60 24.22 -12.36
CA TYR A 260 14.27 24.93 -11.10
C TYR A 260 14.15 24.04 -9.85
N ARG A 261 14.22 22.70 -9.99
CA ARG A 261 14.04 21.77 -8.85
C ARG A 261 15.17 21.79 -7.81
N GLY A 262 16.30 22.45 -8.08
CA GLY A 262 17.41 22.60 -7.13
C GLY A 262 17.11 23.48 -5.90
N LYS A 263 16.06 24.31 -5.92
CA LYS A 263 15.78 25.25 -4.81
C LYS A 263 14.89 24.70 -3.69
N ILE A 264 14.03 23.71 -3.94
CA ILE A 264 13.06 23.22 -2.93
C ILE A 264 13.66 22.15 -2.01
N ALA A 265 14.72 21.45 -2.44
CA ALA A 265 15.37 20.40 -1.64
C ALA A 265 16.05 20.93 -0.36
N ARG A 266 16.45 22.21 -0.32
CA ARG A 266 17.10 22.80 0.88
C ARG A 266 16.17 22.91 2.08
N THR A 267 14.87 23.10 1.88
CA THR A 267 13.92 23.30 2.99
C THR A 267 13.62 22.00 3.75
N TYR A 268 13.84 20.83 3.13
CA TYR A 268 13.51 19.53 3.72
C TYR A 268 14.57 19.03 4.72
N HIS A 269 15.84 19.41 4.50
CA HIS A 269 16.92 19.13 5.45
C HIS A 269 16.79 19.96 6.74
N GLU A 270 16.27 21.18 6.66
CA GLU A 270 16.08 22.03 7.84
C GLU A 270 14.93 21.57 8.76
N ILE A 271 13.91 20.90 8.21
CA ILE A 271 12.77 20.40 8.99
C ILE A 271 13.10 19.06 9.67
N THR A 272 13.91 18.20 9.04
CA THR A 272 14.30 16.90 9.60
C THR A 272 15.37 17.00 10.70
N ALA A 273 16.15 18.08 10.73
CA ALA A 273 17.14 18.36 11.77
C ALA A 273 16.53 18.70 13.15
N LYS A 274 15.22 18.98 13.24
CA LYS A 274 14.54 19.39 14.48
C LYS A 274 13.75 18.27 15.18
N ILE A 275 13.82 17.03 14.73
CA ILE A 275 13.15 15.91 15.43
C ILE A 275 14.06 15.41 16.56
N PRO A 276 13.69 15.57 17.85
CA PRO A 276 14.51 15.09 18.96
C PRO A 276 14.68 13.57 18.88
N LYS A 277 15.92 13.10 19.03
CA LYS A 277 16.25 11.67 19.08
C LYS A 277 15.56 11.04 20.29
N ILE A 278 14.52 10.24 20.05
CA ILE A 278 13.90 9.40 21.08
C ILE A 278 14.91 8.31 21.45
N LYS A 279 15.50 8.40 22.64
CA LYS A 279 16.29 7.31 23.23
C LYS A 279 15.34 6.17 23.59
N ILE A 280 15.32 5.12 22.78
CA ILE A 280 14.65 3.87 23.13
C ILE A 280 15.51 3.16 24.18
N ARG A 281 15.03 3.11 25.42
CA ARG A 281 15.66 2.36 26.50
C ARG A 281 15.24 0.90 26.34
N ILE A 282 16.14 0.07 25.84
CA ILE A 282 15.94 -1.38 25.80
C ILE A 282 16.10 -1.87 27.24
N LEU A 283 15.01 -2.33 27.86
CA LEU A 283 15.08 -3.07 29.12
C LEU A 283 15.64 -4.46 28.79
N LYS A 284 16.75 -4.82 29.45
CA LYS A 284 17.31 -6.18 29.45
C LYS A 284 16.55 -7.04 30.43
#